data_AF-A0A4Y2ISP2-F1
#
_entry.id   AF-A0A4Y2ISP2-F1
#
_cell.length_a   1.000
_cell.length_b   1.000
_cell.length_c   1.000
_cell.angle_alpha   90.00
_cell.angle_beta   90.00
_cell.angle_gamma   90.00
#
_symmetry.space_group_name_H-M   'P 1'
#
loop_
_entity.id
_entity.type
_entity.pdbx_description
1 polymer ?
#
loop_
_entity_poly.entity_id
_entity_poly.type
_entity_poly.pdbx_seq_one_letter_code
_entity_poly.pdbx_strand_id
1 'polypeptide(L)' 'MKMADTSSILRRNRPGTKAQNFCNWPEEPFEEMDSTLAVQQFIQQTIRKQPANVDEILTPPDGQDEGVWKYEHLR' A
#
# COMPACT_ATOMS: atom_id res chain seq x y z
N MET A 1 14.61 -15.89 -25.49
CA MET A 1 13.67 -15.87 -24.36
C MET A 1 14.40 -15.32 -23.15
N LYS A 2 14.19 -14.03 -22.80
CA LYS A 2 14.68 -13.50 -21.53
C LYS A 2 13.67 -13.91 -20.47
N MET A 3 14.11 -14.73 -19.52
CA MET A 3 13.37 -15.01 -18.29
C MET A 3 13.08 -13.66 -17.63
N ALA A 4 11.80 -13.35 -17.42
CA ALA A 4 11.41 -12.18 -16.66
C ALA A 4 12.00 -12.35 -15.25
N ASP A 5 12.88 -11.43 -14.87
CA ASP A 5 13.42 -11.33 -13.53
C ASP A 5 12.27 -10.85 -12.63
N THR A 6 11.41 -11.77 -12.18
CA THR A 6 10.33 -11.49 -11.22
C THR A 6 10.95 -11.29 -9.85
N SER A 7 11.75 -10.23 -9.72
CA SER A 7 12.27 -9.77 -8.45
C SER A 7 11.08 -9.27 -7.63
N SER A 8 10.65 -10.05 -6.65
CA SER A 8 9.60 -9.66 -5.71
C SER A 8 9.90 -8.25 -5.16
N ILE A 9 8.95 -7.32 -5.30
CA ILE A 9 9.13 -5.94 -4.84
C ILE A 9 9.28 -5.95 -3.32
N LEU A 10 10.48 -5.64 -2.83
CA LEU A 10 10.73 -5.54 -1.40
C LEU A 10 10.23 -4.20 -0.87
N ARG A 11 9.03 -4.20 -0.27
CA ARG A 11 8.41 -3.02 0.37
C ARG A 11 9.01 -2.70 1.75
N ARG A 12 10.33 -2.54 1.81
CA ARG A 12 11.09 -2.19 3.04
C ARG A 12 12.19 -1.18 2.74
N ASN A 13 12.33 -0.17 3.61
CA ASN A 13 13.46 0.76 3.57
C ASN A 13 14.74 0.02 4.00
N ARG A 14 15.81 0.11 3.21
CA ARG A 14 17.11 -0.48 3.54
C ARG A 14 17.89 0.45 4.47
N PRO A 15 18.87 -0.06 5.24
CA PRO A 15 19.80 0.80 5.97
C PRO A 15 20.41 1.84 5.02
N GLY A 16 20.34 3.12 5.40
CA GLY A 16 20.82 4.23 4.58
C GLY A 16 19.86 4.74 3.50
N THR A 17 18.59 4.29 3.47
CA THR A 17 17.56 4.89 2.59
C THR A 17 17.45 6.39 2.87
N LYS A 18 17.70 7.20 1.83
CA LYS A 18 17.55 8.66 1.88
C LYS A 18 16.10 9.04 2.16
N ALA A 19 15.89 10.16 2.85
CA ALA A 19 14.55 10.67 3.17
C ALA A 19 13.63 10.76 1.94
N GLN A 20 14.14 11.27 0.81
CA GLN A 20 13.39 11.37 -0.45
C GLN A 20 12.93 10.01 -1.03
N ASN A 21 13.58 8.91 -0.64
CA ASN A 21 13.27 7.55 -1.08
C ASN A 21 12.53 6.74 -0.01
N PHE A 22 12.25 7.35 1.14
CA PHE A 22 11.63 6.67 2.27
C PHE A 22 10.20 6.25 1.90
N CYS A 23 9.92 4.96 2.03
CA CYS A 23 8.66 4.33 1.65
C CYS A 23 8.28 4.48 0.17
N ASN A 24 9.23 4.83 -0.71
CA ASN A 24 8.94 5.11 -2.12
C ASN A 24 8.83 3.87 -3.00
N TRP A 25 7.97 2.95 -2.60
CA TRP A 25 7.70 1.71 -3.34
C TRP A 25 6.65 1.94 -4.43
N PRO A 26 6.67 1.16 -5.52
CA PRO A 26 5.63 1.19 -6.54
C PRO A 26 4.25 0.87 -5.96
N GLU A 27 3.23 1.53 -6.50
CA GLU A 27 1.83 1.24 -6.18
C GLU A 27 1.47 -0.18 -6.61
N GLU A 28 0.61 -0.83 -5.83
CA GLU A 28 0.04 -2.14 -6.10
C GLU A 28 -1.50 -2.02 -6.07
N PRO A 29 -2.22 -2.60 -7.03
CA PRO A 29 -3.67 -2.75 -6.93
C PRO A 29 -4.05 -3.54 -5.69
N PHE A 30 -5.15 -3.19 -5.02
CA PHE A 30 -5.59 -3.88 -3.82
C PHE A 30 -5.77 -5.39 -4.02
N GLU A 31 -6.29 -5.80 -5.19
CA GLU A 31 -6.50 -7.20 -5.57
C GLU A 31 -5.20 -8.01 -5.70
N GLU A 32 -4.06 -7.34 -5.92
CA GLU A 32 -2.74 -7.96 -6.06
C GLU A 32 -1.97 -8.00 -4.72
N MET A 33 -2.50 -7.36 -3.66
CA MET A 33 -1.87 -7.33 -2.33
C MET A 33 -2.04 -8.66 -1.59
N ASP A 34 -1.08 -9.58 -1.75
CA ASP A 34 -1.04 -10.85 -1.04
C ASP A 34 -0.39 -10.71 0.35
N SER A 35 -1.11 -10.09 1.29
CA SER A 35 -0.62 -9.89 2.66
C SER A 35 -1.75 -9.86 3.70
N THR A 36 -1.48 -10.36 4.90
CA THR A 36 -2.36 -10.18 6.07
C THR A 36 -2.51 -8.70 6.47
N LEU A 37 -1.67 -7.82 5.93
CA LEU A 37 -1.72 -6.37 6.12
C LEU A 37 -2.17 -5.62 4.85
N ALA A 38 -2.83 -6.28 3.89
CA ALA A 38 -3.22 -5.66 2.62
C ALA A 38 -4.03 -4.38 2.80
N VAL A 39 -5.02 -4.38 3.71
CA VAL A 39 -5.83 -3.19 4.03
C VAL A 39 -4.97 -2.04 4.54
N GLN A 40 -4.11 -2.31 5.52
CA GLN A 40 -3.19 -1.30 6.06
C GLN A 40 -2.24 -0.77 4.96
N GLN A 41 -1.71 -1.65 4.13
CA GLN A 41 -0.81 -1.28 3.02
C GLN A 41 -1.51 -0.37 2.02
N PHE A 42 -2.75 -0.69 1.65
CA PHE A 42 -3.55 0.11 0.74
C PHE A 42 -3.84 1.51 1.30
N ILE A 43 -4.25 1.60 2.57
CA ILE A 43 -4.47 2.90 3.24
C ILE A 43 -3.19 3.75 3.18
N GLN A 44 -2.04 3.18 3.55
CA GLN A 44 -0.76 3.91 3.54
C GLN A 44 -0.33 4.33 2.13
N GLN A 45 -0.60 3.50 1.12
CA GLN A 45 -0.35 3.82 -0.29
C GLN A 45 -1.20 5.01 -0.74
N THR A 46 -2.51 5.00 -0.46
CA THR A 46 -3.42 6.08 -0.86
C THR A 46 -3.08 7.40 -0.17
N ILE A 47 -2.73 7.38 1.12
CA ILE A 47 -2.26 8.57 1.85
C ILE A 47 -0.98 9.13 1.22
N ARG A 48 -0.01 8.27 0.87
CA ARG A 48 1.23 8.71 0.24
C ARG A 48 1.02 9.30 -1.15
N LYS A 49 0.10 8.74 -1.93
CA LYS A 49 -0.24 9.20 -3.28
C LYS A 49 -0.80 10.61 -3.25
N GLN A 50 -1.83 10.86 -2.42
CA GLN A 50 -2.44 12.18 -2.30
C GLN A 50 -3.06 12.39 -0.91
N PRO A 51 -2.32 12.94 0.07
CA PRO A 51 -2.79 13.05 1.45
C PRO A 51 -3.97 14.02 1.62
N ALA A 52 -4.19 14.91 0.65
CA ALA A 52 -5.33 15.83 0.63
C ALA A 52 -6.61 15.19 0.08
N ASN A 53 -6.54 14.02 -0.57
CA ASN A 53 -7.71 13.34 -1.12
C ASN A 53 -8.40 12.47 -0.06
N VAL A 54 -9.02 13.12 0.91
CA VAL A 54 -9.66 12.45 2.05
C VAL A 54 -10.77 11.49 1.57
N ASP A 55 -11.50 11.86 0.52
CA ASP A 55 -12.57 11.00 -0.03
C ASP A 55 -12.00 9.69 -0.57
N GLU A 56 -10.90 9.72 -1.33
CA GLU A 56 -10.23 8.50 -1.82
C GLU A 56 -9.63 7.68 -0.67
N ILE A 57 -9.04 8.36 0.34
CA ILE A 57 -8.44 7.68 1.51
C ILE A 57 -9.48 6.94 2.35
N LEU A 58 -10.69 7.48 2.49
CA LEU A 58 -11.73 6.92 3.35
C LEU A 58 -12.67 5.96 2.60
N THR A 59 -12.61 5.90 1.27
CA THR A 59 -13.43 5.00 0.47
C THR A 59 -12.83 3.60 0.47
N PRO A 60 -13.51 2.57 1.04
CA PRO A 60 -13.01 1.21 1.02
C PRO A 60 -13.01 0.62 -0.40
N PRO A 61 -12.10 -0.30 -0.72
CA PRO A 61 -12.18 -1.10 -1.94
C PRO A 61 -13.48 -1.91 -2.03
N ASP A 62 -13.88 -2.24 -3.25
CA ASP A 62 -15.08 -3.04 -3.49
C ASP A 62 -14.99 -4.41 -2.79
N GLY A 63 -16.04 -4.77 -2.07
CA GLY A 63 -16.12 -6.03 -1.32
C GLY A 63 -15.36 -6.06 0.00
N GLN A 64 -14.65 -4.98 0.38
CA GLN A 64 -13.98 -4.91 1.68
C GLN A 64 -15.00 -4.71 2.81
N ASP A 65 -14.82 -5.46 3.90
CA ASP A 65 -15.65 -5.30 5.10
C ASP A 65 -15.42 -3.93 5.76
N GLU A 66 -16.51 -3.20 5.99
CA GLU A 66 -16.49 -1.84 6.54
C GLU A 66 -15.97 -1.79 7.99
N GLY A 67 -16.24 -2.83 8.78
CA GLY A 67 -15.76 -2.95 10.15
C GLY A 67 -14.24 -3.12 10.21
N VAL A 68 -13.71 -4.01 9.37
CA VAL A 68 -12.26 -4.20 9.19
C VAL A 68 -11.61 -2.92 8.66
N TRP A 69 -12.22 -2.25 7.68
CA TRP A 69 -11.71 -0.99 7.12
C TRP A 69 -11.55 0.09 8.21
N LYS A 70 -12.60 0.32 9.00
CA LYS A 70 -12.56 1.28 10.12
C LYS A 70 -11.54 0.90 11.18
N TYR A 71 -11.45 -0.39 11.51
CA TYR A 71 -10.48 -0.88 12.50
C TYR A 71 -9.03 -0.63 12.03
N GLU A 72 -8.71 -0.96 10.77
CA GLU A 72 -7.37 -0.77 10.22
C GLU A 72 -7.00 0.71 10.03
N HIS A 73 -7.98 1.60 9.85
CA HIS A 73 -7.74 3.05 9.92
C HIS A 73 -7.35 3.55 11.31
N LEU A 74 -7.81 2.89 12.38
CA LEU A 74 -7.59 3.30 13.77
C LEU A 74 -6.33 2.67 14.40
N ARG A 75 -5.89 1.53 13.88
CA ARG A 75 -4.78 0.72 14.38
C ARG A 75 -3.40 1.33 14.08
#